data_AF-A0A662AID8-F1
#
_entry.id   AF-A0A662AID8-F1
#
_cell.length_a   1.000
_cell.length_b   1.000
_cell.length_c   1.000
_cell.angle_alpha   90.00
_cell.angle_beta   90.00
_cell.angle_gamma   90.00
#
_symmetry.space_group_name_H-M   'P 1'
#
loop_
_entity.id
_entity.type
_entity.pdbx_description
1 polymer ?
#
loop_
_entity_poly.entity_id
_entity_poly.type
_entity_poly.pdbx_seq_one_letter_code
_entity_poly.pdbx_strand_id
1 'polypeptide(L)'
;PITWEKNIELFAVNIDKDSTKWQNKIENLDLQWINCQDINEVSGFREKYYVYGSPLLYFINDKKVILSKLNGEEEIKKLIAKLIGE
;
A
#
# COMPACT_ATOMS: atom_id res chain seq x y z
N PRO A 1 8.57 12.93 16.40
CA PRO A 1 7.39 12.84 15.50
C PRO A 1 7.79 13.27 14.09
N ILE A 2 7.82 12.32 13.13
CA ILE A 2 8.01 12.66 11.72
C ILE A 2 6.71 13.31 11.27
N THR A 3 6.72 14.64 11.13
CA THR A 3 5.60 15.39 10.57
C THR A 3 5.65 15.23 9.04
N TRP A 4 4.68 14.51 8.48
CA TRP A 4 4.51 14.34 7.03
C TRP A 4 4.13 15.69 6.41
N GLU A 5 5.10 16.56 6.15
CA GLU A 5 4.93 17.83 5.42
C GLU A 5 4.55 17.62 3.93
N LYS A 6 4.17 16.41 3.52
CA LYS A 6 3.72 16.09 2.17
C LYS A 6 2.40 15.34 2.27
N ASN A 7 1.38 15.87 1.59
CA ASN A 7 -0.02 15.41 1.50
C ASN A 7 -0.17 13.99 0.91
N ILE A 8 0.51 13.00 1.49
CA ILE A 8 0.58 11.62 1.03
C ILE A 8 0.09 10.74 2.17
N GLU A 9 -0.89 9.90 1.86
CA GLU A 9 -1.47 8.93 2.77
C GLU A 9 -1.24 7.52 2.22
N LEU A 10 -0.89 6.58 3.09
CA LEU A 10 -0.71 5.19 2.70
C LEU A 10 -1.98 4.39 3.00
N PHE A 11 -2.52 3.76 1.97
CA PHE A 11 -3.67 2.87 2.04
C PHE A 11 -3.19 1.45 1.76
N ALA A 12 -3.08 0.63 2.81
CA ALA A 12 -2.58 -0.74 2.72
C ALA A 12 -3.74 -1.73 2.67
N VAL A 13 -3.75 -2.58 1.64
CA VAL A 13 -4.74 -3.66 1.48
C VAL A 13 -4.03 -5.00 1.57
N ASN A 14 -4.36 -5.76 2.61
CA ASN A 14 -3.94 -7.15 2.71
C ASN A 14 -4.86 -8.06 1.89
N ILE A 15 -4.26 -8.92 1.07
CA ILE A 15 -4.95 -9.91 0.23
C ILE A 15 -4.81 -11.34 0.79
N ASP A 16 -4.03 -11.53 1.86
CA ASP A 16 -3.91 -12.83 2.54
C ASP A 16 -5.14 -13.15 3.40
N LYS A 17 -5.38 -14.44 3.62
CA LYS A 17 -6.52 -14.93 4.41
C LYS A 17 -6.28 -14.96 5.93
N ASP A 18 -5.03 -14.80 6.36
CA ASP A 18 -4.69 -14.83 7.78
C ASP A 18 -4.84 -13.44 8.42
N SER A 19 -6.05 -13.18 8.92
CA SER A 19 -6.40 -11.90 9.57
C SER A 19 -5.63 -11.67 10.86
N THR A 20 -5.37 -12.73 11.64
CA THR A 20 -4.63 -12.62 12.92
C THR A 20 -3.19 -12.21 12.67
N LYS A 21 -2.52 -12.82 11.69
CA LYS A 21 -1.16 -12.44 11.29
C LYS A 21 -1.09 -10.99 10.81
N TRP A 22 -2.10 -10.54 10.06
CA TRP A 22 -2.17 -9.16 9.58
C TRP A 22 -2.36 -8.15 10.71
N GLN A 23 -3.34 -8.38 11.58
CA GLN A 23 -3.61 -7.52 12.75
C GLN A 23 -2.38 -7.43 13.66
N ASN A 24 -1.78 -8.57 14.00
CA ASN A 24 -0.56 -8.60 14.79
C ASN A 24 0.57 -7.80 14.14
N LYS A 25 0.70 -7.82 12.80
CA LYS A 25 1.74 -7.03 12.12
C LYS A 25 1.49 -5.53 12.19
N ILE A 26 0.24 -5.10 12.06
CA ILE A 26 -0.14 -3.70 12.21
C ILE A 26 0.19 -3.21 13.63
N GLU A 27 -0.21 -3.97 14.65
CA GLU A 27 -0.02 -3.61 16.06
C GLU A 27 1.46 -3.61 16.45
N ASN A 28 2.21 -4.67 16.12
CA ASN A 28 3.62 -4.80 16.50
C ASN A 28 4.53 -3.76 15.84
N LEU A 29 4.14 -3.23 14.68
CA LEU A 29 4.91 -2.22 13.94
C LEU A 29 4.33 -0.81 14.11
N ASP A 30 3.27 -0.65 14.91
CA ASP A 30 2.58 0.62 15.11
C ASP A 30 2.22 1.33 13.78
N LEU A 31 1.65 0.58 12.83
CA LEU A 31 1.36 1.10 11.49
C LEU A 31 0.14 2.04 11.51
N GLN A 32 0.40 3.34 11.59
CA GLN A 32 -0.61 4.42 11.57
C GLN A 32 -1.22 4.70 10.18
N TRP A 33 -1.21 3.72 9.27
CA TRP A 33 -1.76 3.82 7.92
C TRP A 33 -3.26 3.52 7.91
N ILE A 34 -3.93 3.77 6.78
CA ILE A 34 -5.25 3.18 6.55
C ILE A 34 -5.03 1.72 6.17
N ASN A 35 -5.30 0.81 7.11
CA ASN A 35 -5.11 -0.63 6.92
C ASN A 35 -6.45 -1.33 6.67
N CYS A 36 -6.53 -2.10 5.59
CA CYS A 36 -7.70 -2.86 5.17
C CYS A 36 -7.30 -4.30 4.81
N GLN A 37 -8.29 -5.18 4.73
CA GLN A 37 -8.09 -6.56 4.27
C GLN A 37 -9.28 -6.99 3.41
N ASP A 38 -9.02 -7.63 2.28
CA ASP A 38 -10.04 -8.18 1.38
C ASP A 38 -9.93 -9.71 1.29
N ILE A 39 -10.24 -10.38 2.40
CA ILE A 39 -10.12 -11.84 2.57
C ILE A 39 -10.98 -12.65 1.59
N ASN A 40 -12.12 -12.08 1.18
CA ASN A 40 -13.12 -12.74 0.35
C ASN A 40 -13.03 -12.29 -1.12
N GLU A 41 -11.99 -11.54 -1.49
CA GLU A 41 -11.77 -10.98 -2.83
C GLU A 41 -13.00 -10.19 -3.37
N VAL A 42 -13.79 -9.57 -2.49
CA VAL A 42 -15.05 -8.88 -2.85
C VAL A 42 -14.79 -7.67 -3.74
N SER A 43 -13.61 -7.06 -3.60
CA SER A 43 -13.22 -5.93 -4.46
C SER A 43 -12.97 -6.35 -5.91
N GLY A 44 -12.68 -7.63 -6.19
CA GLY A 44 -12.21 -8.09 -7.51
C GLY A 44 -10.83 -7.54 -7.86
N PHE A 45 -9.93 -7.45 -6.87
CA PHE A 45 -8.62 -6.81 -7.04
C PHE A 45 -7.75 -7.47 -8.13
N ARG A 46 -7.97 -8.75 -8.44
CA ARG A 46 -7.20 -9.48 -9.46
C ARG A 46 -7.51 -8.95 -10.85
N GLU A 47 -8.78 -8.79 -11.17
CA GLU A 47 -9.24 -8.36 -12.49
C GLU A 47 -9.12 -6.84 -12.65
N LYS A 48 -9.48 -6.08 -11.61
CA LYS A 48 -9.51 -4.62 -11.67
C LYS A 48 -8.13 -3.99 -11.54
N TYR A 49 -7.26 -4.60 -10.74
CA TYR A 49 -5.93 -4.07 -10.42
C TYR A 49 -4.79 -5.03 -10.78
N TYR A 50 -5.03 -6.14 -11.49
CA TYR A 50 -3.97 -7.05 -11.95
C TYR A 50 -2.98 -7.44 -10.82
N VAL A 51 -3.52 -7.76 -9.64
CA VAL A 51 -2.73 -8.15 -8.47
C VAL A 51 -2.58 -9.67 -8.46
N TYR A 52 -1.39 -10.15 -8.82
CA TYR A 52 -1.04 -11.58 -8.81
C TYR A 52 0.03 -11.94 -7.76
N GLY A 53 0.62 -10.93 -7.12
CA GLY A 53 1.61 -11.11 -6.07
C GLY A 53 1.85 -9.80 -5.32
N SER A 54 2.45 -9.93 -4.14
CA SER A 54 2.86 -8.83 -3.27
C SER A 54 4.39 -8.78 -3.13
N PRO A 55 5.00 -7.61 -2.95
CA PRO A 55 4.36 -6.29 -2.84
C PRO A 55 4.04 -5.67 -4.21
N LEU A 56 2.90 -5.00 -4.29
CA LEU A 56 2.48 -4.20 -5.43
C LEU A 56 2.00 -2.83 -4.93
N LEU A 57 2.46 -1.75 -5.54
CA LEU A 57 2.12 -0.38 -5.13
C LEU A 57 1.54 0.42 -6.29
N TYR A 58 0.51 1.20 -5.98
CA TYR A 58 -0.07 2.19 -6.87
C TYR A 58 0.16 3.58 -6.28
N PHE A 59 0.82 4.45 -7.04
CA PHE A 59 0.88 5.87 -6.69
C PHE A 59 -0.26 6.56 -7.43
N ILE A 60 -1.16 7.19 -6.68
CA ILE A 60 -2.38 7.81 -7.21
C ILE A 60 -2.43 9.27 -6.81
N ASN A 61 -3.06 10.12 -7.63
CA ASN A 61 -3.34 11.50 -7.25
C ASN A 61 -4.67 11.65 -6.49
N ASP A 62 -4.97 12.87 -6.09
CA ASP A 62 -6.22 13.28 -5.42
C ASP A 62 -7.49 12.92 -6.21
N LYS A 63 -7.41 12.91 -7.54
CA LYS A 63 -8.48 12.49 -8.47
C LYS A 63 -8.55 10.98 -8.71
N LYS A 64 -7.82 10.18 -7.92
CA LYS A 64 -7.74 8.70 -8.03
C LYS A 64 -7.19 8.20 -9.37
N VAL A 65 -6.45 9.03 -10.08
CA VAL A 65 -5.73 8.63 -11.30
C VAL A 65 -4.44 7.93 -10.87
N ILE A 66 -4.20 6.73 -11.41
CA ILE A 66 -2.94 6.00 -11.23
C ILE A 66 -1.85 6.72 -12.02
N LEU A 67 -0.87 7.27 -11.29
CA LEU A 67 0.32 7.91 -11.85
C LEU A 67 1.42 6.89 -12.14
N SER A 68 1.55 5.88 -11.27
CA SER A 68 2.53 4.80 -11.41
C SER A 68 2.02 3.48 -10.81
N LYS A 69 2.40 2.37 -11.43
CA LYS A 69 2.32 1.01 -10.87
C LYS A 69 3.74 0.52 -10.65
N LEU A 70 4.09 0.17 -9.42
CA LEU A 70 5.42 -0.29 -9.03
C LEU A 70 5.37 -1.73 -8.58
N ASN A 71 6.24 -2.56 -9.15
CA ASN A 71 6.31 -3.98 -8.87
C ASN A 71 7.61 -4.28 -8.13
N GLY A 72 7.50 -4.73 -6.88
CA GLY A 72 8.66 -5.10 -6.08
C GLY A 72 9.34 -3.93 -5.35
N GLU A 73 10.26 -4.31 -4.46
CA GLU A 73 10.81 -3.44 -3.42
C GLU A 73 11.69 -2.30 -3.97
N GLU A 74 12.50 -2.56 -5.00
CA GLU A 74 13.46 -1.59 -5.54
C GLU A 74 12.78 -0.37 -6.20
N GLU A 75 11.70 -0.59 -6.94
CA GLU A 75 10.94 0.49 -7.56
C GLU A 75 10.25 1.37 -6.50
N ILE A 76 9.74 0.74 -5.45
CA ILE A 76 9.11 1.42 -4.32
C ILE A 76 10.13 2.29 -3.58
N LYS A 77 11.32 1.77 -3.29
CA LYS A 77 12.41 2.55 -2.67
C LYS A 77 12.76 3.80 -3.47
N LYS A 78 12.89 3.66 -4.80
CA LYS A 78 13.18 4.79 -5.69
C LYS A 78 12.08 5.86 -5.66
N LEU A 79 10.81 5.44 -5.63
CA LEU A 79 9.69 6.39 -5.50
C LEU A 79 9.77 7.12 -4.16
N ILE A 80 9.96 6.39 -3.05
CA ILE A 80 10.02 6.97 -1.71
C ILE A 80 11.16 7.98 -1.62
N ALA A 81 12.37 7.63 -2.07
CA ALA A 81 13.53 8.54 -2.09
C ALA A 81 13.20 9.86 -2.82
N LYS A 82 12.62 9.75 -4.03
CA LYS A 82 12.16 10.92 -4.80
C LYS A 82 11.10 11.75 -4.05
N LEU A 83 10.18 11.10 -3.33
CA LEU A 83 9.13 11.79 -2.59
C LEU A 83 9.65 12.49 -1.34
N ILE A 84 10.64 11.93 -0.64
CA ILE A 84 11.24 12.54 0.55
C ILE A 84 12.32 13.58 0.20
N GLY A 85 12.80 13.60 -1.04
CA GLY A 85 13.78 14.58 -1.52
C GLY A 85 15.23 14.14 -1.29
N GLU A 86 15.47 12.83 -1.27
CA GLU A 86 16.80 12.20 -1.27
C GLU A 86 17.27 11.87 -2.69
#